data_AF-A0A2D7JSU4-F1
#
_entry.id   AF-A0A2D7JSU4-F1
#
_cell.length_a   1.000
_cell.length_b   1.000
_cell.length_c   1.000
_cell.angle_alpha   90.00
_cell.angle_beta   90.00
_cell.angle_gamma   90.00
#
_symmetry.space_group_name_H-M   'P 1'
#
loop_
_entity.id
_entity.type
_entity.pdbx_description
1 polymer ?
#
loop_
_entity_poly.entity_id
_entity_poly.type
_entity_poly.pdbx_seq_one_letter_code
_entity_poly.pdbx_strand_id
1 'polypeptide(L)'
;MDEGLPEKIPFLPSCVHSFSGGLLVIGMDGEILLLGKELKPIHPHATPFPMKISHSVVLNDRLYATWIDGELMMARMGCIDLNNPPEDGPQRADLRTIRTMDMAVHPKGNHWSHVLDAEPLGLGAKGESLVFVLWRKGLYGLTPDANELWRMPEPSWNYPKRRPRDTETISLHIHKEEFTLTSRGGRIQRRSLLTGELIEEFIAIGPEAPLEMHFKHGPHELICSTNGEMCWIHKGELVRTLKLNGPVQYAVWDSTMEGWRIAGWREELLITASENKRNEWNEIPIHIEPVKGGALILLNDGTWHNSVFEAKLPPSSEEE
;
A
#
# COMPACT_ATOMS: atom_id res chain seq x y z
N MET A 1 5.48 27.61 -7.47
CA MET A 1 5.37 27.87 -8.91
C MET A 1 5.48 26.49 -9.55
N ASP A 2 4.39 26.00 -10.13
CA ASP A 2 4.19 24.60 -10.54
C ASP A 2 4.79 24.31 -11.93
N GLU A 3 6.01 24.76 -12.17
CA GLU A 3 6.75 24.51 -13.41
C GLU A 3 7.47 23.15 -13.35
N GLY A 4 7.48 22.41 -14.47
CA GLY A 4 8.21 21.14 -14.57
C GLY A 4 7.55 19.94 -13.89
N LEU A 5 6.27 20.04 -13.53
CA LEU A 5 5.51 18.93 -12.94
C LEU A 5 5.25 17.80 -13.94
N PRO A 6 5.08 16.55 -13.46
CA PRO A 6 4.69 15.44 -14.31
C PRO A 6 3.33 15.67 -14.98
N GLU A 7 3.09 14.95 -16.08
CA GLU A 7 1.80 14.96 -16.76
C GLU A 7 0.68 14.42 -15.85
N LYS A 8 -0.54 14.93 -16.06
CA LYS A 8 -1.73 14.47 -15.35
C LYS A 8 -1.97 12.99 -15.63
N ILE A 9 -2.21 12.19 -14.58
CA ILE A 9 -2.56 10.78 -14.70
C ILE A 9 -3.91 10.66 -15.43
N PRO A 10 -4.04 9.80 -16.46
CA PRO A 10 -5.23 9.75 -17.34
C PRO A 10 -6.44 9.03 -16.73
N PHE A 11 -6.35 8.58 -15.47
CA PHE A 11 -7.39 7.90 -14.70
C PHE A 11 -7.31 8.35 -13.24
N LEU A 12 -8.27 7.94 -12.40
CA LEU A 12 -8.27 8.25 -10.97
C LEU A 12 -7.28 7.33 -10.24
N PRO A 13 -6.12 7.84 -9.76
CA PRO A 13 -5.13 7.00 -9.11
C PRO A 13 -5.57 6.58 -7.70
N SER A 14 -5.21 5.37 -7.32
CA SER A 14 -5.57 4.75 -6.03
C SER A 14 -4.37 4.29 -5.22
N CYS A 15 -3.26 3.96 -5.88
CA CYS A 15 -2.04 3.50 -5.23
C CYS A 15 -0.83 3.76 -6.15
N VAL A 16 0.34 3.98 -5.56
CA VAL A 16 1.61 4.14 -6.29
C VAL A 16 2.67 3.28 -5.63
N HIS A 17 3.48 2.60 -6.44
CA HIS A 17 4.65 1.84 -6.01
C HIS A 17 5.90 2.31 -6.74
N SER A 18 7.04 2.30 -6.05
CA SER A 18 8.33 2.43 -6.72
C SER A 18 8.76 1.08 -7.31
N PHE A 19 9.41 1.14 -8.47
CA PHE A 19 10.12 0.02 -9.09
C PHE A 19 11.46 0.51 -9.66
N SER A 20 12.30 -0.38 -10.21
CA SER A 20 13.66 0.00 -10.64
C SER A 20 13.67 1.06 -11.76
N GLY A 21 12.63 1.07 -12.60
CA GLY A 21 12.46 1.98 -13.73
C GLY A 21 11.78 3.32 -13.38
N GLY A 22 11.19 3.46 -12.19
CA GLY A 22 10.45 4.67 -11.79
C GLY A 22 9.26 4.35 -10.89
N LEU A 23 8.07 4.82 -11.25
CA LEU A 23 6.82 4.62 -10.49
C LEU A 23 5.78 3.83 -11.27
N LEU A 24 5.13 2.88 -10.60
CA LEU A 24 3.91 2.24 -11.04
C LEU A 24 2.73 2.96 -10.40
N VAL A 25 1.85 3.53 -11.20
CA VAL A 25 0.58 4.13 -10.76
C VAL A 25 -0.56 3.16 -11.04
N ILE A 26 -1.36 2.86 -10.02
CA ILE A 26 -2.54 1.98 -10.10
C ILE A 26 -3.80 2.83 -9.99
N GLY A 27 -4.78 2.57 -10.87
CA GLY A 27 -6.07 3.25 -10.91
C GLY A 27 -7.13 2.60 -10.02
N MET A 28 -8.30 3.25 -9.94
CA MET A 28 -9.44 2.78 -9.15
C MET A 28 -10.13 1.56 -9.79
N ASP A 29 -10.10 1.43 -11.11
CA ASP A 29 -10.82 0.41 -11.88
C ASP A 29 -9.90 -0.69 -12.43
N GLY A 30 -8.65 -0.73 -11.97
CA GLY A 30 -7.65 -1.73 -12.32
C GLY A 30 -6.63 -1.27 -13.37
N GLU A 31 -6.62 0.02 -13.71
CA GLU A 31 -5.64 0.62 -14.61
C GLU A 31 -4.24 0.55 -14.01
N ILE A 32 -3.24 0.42 -14.88
CA ILE A 32 -1.82 0.56 -14.53
C ILE A 32 -1.11 1.48 -15.51
N LEU A 33 -0.23 2.33 -14.99
CA LEU A 33 0.65 3.21 -15.76
C LEU A 33 2.06 3.16 -15.20
N LEU A 34 3.04 2.91 -16.07
CA LEU A 34 4.46 2.97 -15.74
C LEU A 34 5.01 4.35 -16.07
N LEU A 35 5.48 5.06 -15.06
CA LEU A 35 6.23 6.29 -15.19
C LEU A 35 7.72 5.99 -15.05
N GLY A 36 8.53 6.54 -15.96
CA GLY A 36 9.98 6.46 -15.86
C GLY A 36 10.53 7.33 -14.72
N LYS A 37 11.85 7.32 -14.52
CA LYS A 37 12.52 8.16 -13.50
C LYS A 37 12.31 9.67 -13.69
N GLU A 38 12.02 10.11 -14.91
CA GLU A 38 11.64 11.50 -15.21
C GLU A 38 10.14 11.77 -14.98
N LEU A 39 9.40 10.80 -14.43
CA LEU A 39 7.95 10.84 -14.19
C LEU A 39 7.12 11.04 -15.47
N LYS A 40 7.66 10.61 -16.61
CA LYS A 40 6.95 10.54 -17.90
C LYS A 40 6.47 9.12 -18.17
N PRO A 41 5.29 8.94 -18.80
CA PRO A 41 4.84 7.63 -19.24
C PRO A 41 5.90 6.89 -20.08
N ILE A 42 6.23 5.65 -19.71
CA ILE A 42 7.09 4.76 -20.51
C ILE A 42 6.26 4.17 -21.67
N HIS A 43 5.01 3.83 -21.37
CA HIS A 43 4.02 3.28 -22.28
C HIS A 43 2.66 3.93 -22.00
N PRO A 44 1.66 3.81 -22.91
CA PRO A 44 0.28 4.07 -22.56
C PRO A 44 -0.16 3.27 -21.33
N HIS A 45 -1.12 3.80 -20.58
CA HIS A 45 -1.77 3.01 -19.54
C HIS A 45 -2.54 1.84 -20.16
N ALA A 46 -2.78 0.80 -19.37
CA ALA A 46 -3.65 -0.30 -19.76
C ALA A 46 -4.46 -0.78 -18.55
N THR A 47 -5.50 -1.57 -18.81
CA THR A 47 -6.29 -2.23 -17.77
C THR A 47 -6.18 -3.74 -17.91
N PRO A 48 -5.17 -4.38 -17.27
CA PRO A 48 -4.94 -5.82 -17.37
C PRO A 48 -6.13 -6.64 -16.91
N PHE A 49 -6.89 -6.14 -15.95
CA PHE A 49 -8.13 -6.75 -15.50
C PHE A 49 -9.08 -5.67 -14.98
N PRO A 50 -10.35 -5.67 -15.42
CA PRO A 50 -11.28 -4.56 -15.18
C PRO A 50 -11.96 -4.69 -13.80
N MET A 51 -11.15 -4.80 -12.75
CA MET A 51 -11.57 -4.92 -11.35
C MET A 51 -10.60 -4.13 -10.48
N LYS A 52 -11.07 -3.60 -9.35
CA LYS A 52 -10.23 -2.87 -8.41
C LYS A 52 -9.09 -3.75 -7.91
N ILE A 53 -7.86 -3.22 -7.94
CA ILE A 53 -6.73 -3.80 -7.21
C ILE A 53 -6.89 -3.44 -5.72
N SER A 54 -7.17 -4.42 -4.87
CA SER A 54 -7.40 -4.19 -3.43
C SER A 54 -6.11 -4.15 -2.62
N HIS A 55 -5.13 -4.97 -3.00
CA HIS A 55 -3.81 -5.02 -2.39
C HIS A 55 -2.78 -5.19 -3.48
N SER A 56 -1.63 -4.54 -3.31
CA SER A 56 -0.52 -4.64 -4.25
C SER A 56 0.82 -4.43 -3.55
N VAL A 57 1.85 -5.06 -4.08
CA VAL A 57 3.25 -4.87 -3.68
C VAL A 57 4.14 -5.08 -4.89
N VAL A 58 5.23 -4.32 -4.99
CA VAL A 58 6.26 -4.51 -6.00
C VAL A 58 7.50 -5.16 -5.38
N LEU A 59 8.01 -6.20 -6.03
CA LEU A 59 9.28 -6.84 -5.66
C LEU A 59 9.98 -7.34 -6.92
N ASN A 60 11.26 -6.96 -7.08
CA ASN A 60 12.08 -7.31 -8.25
C ASN A 60 11.39 -6.99 -9.58
N ASP A 61 10.84 -5.77 -9.71
CA ASP A 61 10.11 -5.29 -10.89
C ASP A 61 8.92 -6.17 -11.30
N ARG A 62 8.33 -6.87 -10.33
CA ARG A 62 7.07 -7.59 -10.50
C ARG A 62 6.03 -7.01 -9.57
N LEU A 63 4.86 -6.70 -10.12
CA LEU A 63 3.66 -6.35 -9.38
C LEU A 63 2.96 -7.64 -8.95
N TYR A 64 2.86 -7.84 -7.64
CA TYR A 64 1.96 -8.81 -7.04
C TYR A 64 0.71 -8.08 -6.60
N ALA A 65 -0.44 -8.54 -7.06
CA ALA A 65 -1.68 -7.84 -6.80
C ALA A 65 -2.84 -8.81 -6.61
N THR A 66 -3.86 -8.30 -5.92
CA THR A 66 -5.17 -8.93 -5.84
C THR A 66 -6.21 -8.03 -6.46
N TRP A 67 -7.02 -8.58 -7.36
CA TRP A 67 -8.15 -7.91 -7.99
C TRP A 67 -9.44 -8.40 -7.35
N ILE A 68 -10.37 -7.50 -7.04
CA ILE A 68 -11.69 -7.85 -6.49
C ILE A 68 -12.80 -7.03 -7.15
N ASP A 69 -13.91 -7.69 -7.46
CA ASP A 69 -15.17 -7.07 -7.81
C ASP A 69 -16.27 -7.70 -6.95
N GLY A 70 -16.79 -6.91 -6.00
CA GLY A 70 -17.82 -7.35 -5.07
C GLY A 70 -19.21 -7.49 -5.69
N GLU A 71 -19.48 -6.81 -6.81
CA GLU A 71 -20.75 -6.97 -7.53
C GLU A 71 -20.75 -8.29 -8.33
N LEU A 72 -19.61 -8.62 -8.93
CA LEU A 72 -19.42 -9.86 -9.67
C LEU A 72 -19.02 -11.05 -8.77
N MET A 73 -18.76 -10.80 -7.48
CA MET A 73 -18.26 -11.78 -6.51
C MET A 73 -17.03 -12.54 -7.03
N MET A 74 -16.12 -11.81 -7.68
CA MET A 74 -14.91 -12.36 -8.28
C MET A 74 -13.66 -11.79 -7.62
N ALA A 75 -12.68 -12.67 -7.40
CA ALA A 75 -11.37 -12.27 -6.94
C ALA A 75 -10.26 -13.04 -7.68
N ARG A 76 -9.14 -12.35 -7.91
CA ARG A 76 -7.91 -12.90 -8.48
C ARG A 76 -6.72 -12.49 -7.64
N MET A 77 -5.72 -13.35 -7.59
CA MET A 77 -4.36 -12.97 -7.20
C MET A 77 -3.44 -13.28 -8.37
N GLY A 78 -2.42 -12.47 -8.58
CA GLY A 78 -1.51 -12.67 -9.69
C GLY A 78 -0.26 -11.83 -9.61
N CYS A 79 0.62 -12.09 -10.56
CA CYS A 79 1.89 -11.41 -10.74
C CYS A 79 1.99 -10.87 -12.18
N ILE A 80 2.39 -9.61 -12.35
CA ILE A 80 2.66 -8.97 -13.66
C ILE A 80 4.11 -8.46 -13.65
N ASP A 81 4.86 -8.76 -14.71
CA ASP A 81 6.22 -8.26 -14.91
C ASP A 81 6.19 -6.81 -15.42
N LEU A 82 6.81 -5.89 -14.68
CA LEU A 82 6.84 -4.46 -14.98
C LEU A 82 7.91 -4.09 -16.01
N ASN A 83 8.75 -5.04 -16.43
CA ASN A 83 9.70 -4.83 -17.53
C ASN A 83 9.04 -4.93 -18.91
N ASN A 84 7.81 -5.44 -18.97
CA ASN A 84 7.04 -5.52 -20.21
C ASN A 84 6.00 -4.39 -20.28
N PRO A 85 5.64 -3.94 -21.49
CA PRO A 85 4.53 -3.00 -21.65
C PRO A 85 3.24 -3.57 -21.04
N PRO A 86 2.46 -2.76 -20.29
CA PRO A 86 1.19 -3.21 -19.77
C PRO A 86 0.20 -3.48 -20.92
N GLU A 87 -0.65 -4.49 -20.75
CA GLU A 87 -1.59 -4.93 -21.79
C GLU A 87 -3.04 -4.81 -21.31
N ASP A 88 -3.94 -4.42 -22.22
CA ASP A 88 -5.37 -4.43 -21.94
C ASP A 88 -5.92 -5.85 -21.89
N GLY A 89 -6.70 -6.10 -20.84
CA GLY A 89 -7.38 -7.36 -20.61
C GLY A 89 -8.81 -7.41 -21.13
N PRO A 90 -9.61 -8.37 -20.62
CA PRO A 90 -11.03 -8.46 -20.96
C PRO A 90 -11.78 -7.20 -20.53
N GLN A 91 -12.93 -6.97 -21.14
CA GLN A 91 -13.85 -5.94 -20.66
C GLN A 91 -14.68 -6.47 -19.50
N ARG A 92 -15.13 -5.58 -18.61
CA ARG A 92 -15.97 -5.97 -17.45
C ARG A 92 -17.24 -6.71 -17.87
N ALA A 93 -17.78 -6.39 -19.05
CA ALA A 93 -18.94 -7.06 -19.62
C ALA A 93 -18.68 -8.54 -19.94
N ASP A 94 -17.47 -8.88 -20.39
CA ASP A 94 -17.09 -10.26 -20.72
C ASP A 94 -17.12 -11.14 -19.46
N LEU A 95 -16.68 -10.58 -18.33
CA LEU A 95 -16.63 -11.27 -17.04
C LEU A 95 -18.01 -11.73 -16.54
N ARG A 96 -19.10 -11.05 -16.91
CA ARG A 96 -20.47 -11.41 -16.52
C ARG A 96 -20.97 -12.72 -17.14
N THR A 97 -20.33 -13.16 -18.23
CA THR A 97 -20.73 -14.37 -18.95
C THR A 97 -20.07 -15.63 -18.40
N ILE A 98 -19.07 -15.48 -17.53
CA ILE A 98 -18.32 -16.58 -16.92
C ILE A 98 -19.19 -17.23 -15.85
N ARG A 99 -19.50 -18.52 -16.02
CA ARG A 99 -20.36 -19.28 -15.11
C ARG A 99 -19.64 -20.35 -14.30
N THR A 100 -18.42 -20.71 -14.67
CA THR A 100 -17.64 -21.78 -14.03
C THR A 100 -16.18 -21.37 -13.87
N MET A 101 -15.49 -21.98 -12.89
CA MET A 101 -14.06 -21.72 -12.64
C MET A 101 -13.17 -22.10 -13.84
N ASP A 102 -13.54 -23.13 -14.60
CA ASP A 102 -12.76 -23.56 -15.78
C ASP A 102 -12.77 -22.53 -16.92
N MET A 103 -13.73 -21.60 -16.89
CA MET A 103 -13.80 -20.46 -17.82
C MET A 103 -13.26 -19.17 -17.19
N ALA A 104 -12.57 -19.26 -16.05
CA ALA A 104 -12.02 -18.10 -15.39
C ALA A 104 -11.07 -17.34 -16.31
N VAL A 105 -11.35 -16.05 -16.50
CA VAL A 105 -10.43 -15.13 -17.15
C VAL A 105 -9.48 -14.56 -16.09
N HIS A 106 -8.27 -14.25 -16.53
CA HIS A 106 -7.16 -13.78 -15.70
C HIS A 106 -6.64 -12.42 -16.20
N PRO A 107 -5.93 -11.65 -15.35
CA PRO A 107 -5.29 -10.41 -15.77
C PRO A 107 -4.37 -10.63 -16.97
N LYS A 108 -4.42 -9.74 -17.98
CA LYS A 108 -3.51 -9.81 -19.12
C LYS A 108 -2.07 -9.48 -18.71
N GLY A 109 -1.09 -10.06 -19.41
CA GLY A 109 0.33 -9.87 -19.07
C GLY A 109 0.77 -10.54 -17.75
N ASN A 110 -0.07 -11.41 -17.16
CA ASN A 110 0.30 -12.11 -15.93
C ASN A 110 1.39 -13.17 -16.17
N HIS A 111 2.36 -13.24 -15.26
CA HIS A 111 3.30 -14.36 -15.13
C HIS A 111 2.60 -15.59 -14.53
N TRP A 112 1.75 -15.36 -13.54
CA TRP A 112 0.81 -16.33 -13.01
C TRP A 112 -0.42 -15.63 -12.45
N SER A 113 -1.54 -16.35 -12.37
CA SER A 113 -2.75 -15.87 -11.72
C SER A 113 -3.62 -17.04 -11.20
N HIS A 114 -4.24 -16.83 -10.05
CA HIS A 114 -5.16 -17.77 -9.42
C HIS A 114 -6.50 -17.11 -9.09
N VAL A 115 -7.57 -17.89 -9.16
CA VAL A 115 -8.88 -17.53 -8.64
C VAL A 115 -8.82 -17.58 -7.11
N LEU A 116 -9.36 -16.55 -6.46
CA LEU A 116 -9.58 -16.55 -5.02
C LEU A 116 -11.06 -16.75 -4.74
N ASP A 117 -11.36 -17.53 -3.69
CA ASP A 117 -12.72 -17.80 -3.21
C ASP A 117 -13.06 -17.04 -1.91
N ALA A 118 -12.18 -16.10 -1.51
CA ALA A 118 -12.31 -15.26 -0.34
C ALA A 118 -11.64 -13.90 -0.56
N GLU A 119 -12.05 -12.91 0.25
CA GLU A 119 -11.51 -11.56 0.22
C GLU A 119 -10.08 -11.51 0.78
N PRO A 120 -9.12 -10.94 0.04
CA PRO A 120 -7.79 -10.64 0.56
C PRO A 120 -7.83 -9.53 1.59
N LEU A 121 -7.12 -9.71 2.71
CA LEU A 121 -7.02 -8.75 3.81
C LEU A 121 -5.62 -8.16 3.98
N GLY A 122 -4.65 -8.62 3.18
CA GLY A 122 -3.28 -8.17 3.26
C GLY A 122 -2.39 -8.94 2.29
N LEU A 123 -1.37 -8.25 1.79
CA LEU A 123 -0.37 -8.78 0.87
C LEU A 123 0.97 -8.12 1.19
N GLY A 124 2.05 -8.89 1.20
CA GLY A 124 3.41 -8.37 1.30
C GLY A 124 4.41 -9.32 0.66
N ALA A 125 5.51 -8.77 0.16
CA ALA A 125 6.54 -9.53 -0.51
C ALA A 125 7.92 -9.07 -0.07
N LYS A 126 8.87 -10.00 0.11
CA LYS A 126 10.27 -9.70 0.35
C LYS A 126 11.15 -10.89 -0.01
N GLY A 127 12.23 -10.64 -0.77
CA GLY A 127 13.18 -11.68 -1.17
C GLY A 127 12.46 -12.81 -1.93
N GLU A 128 12.49 -14.01 -1.37
CA GLU A 128 11.85 -15.20 -1.97
C GLU A 128 10.50 -15.55 -1.33
N SER A 129 9.86 -14.59 -0.64
CA SER A 129 8.60 -14.83 0.08
C SER A 129 7.52 -13.82 -0.27
N LEU A 130 6.34 -14.33 -0.57
CA LEU A 130 5.09 -13.62 -0.74
C LEU A 130 4.12 -14.11 0.33
N VAL A 131 3.59 -13.21 1.15
CA VAL A 131 2.64 -13.53 2.22
C VAL A 131 1.33 -12.82 1.98
N PHE A 132 0.23 -13.53 2.12
CA PHE A 132 -1.11 -12.93 2.04
C PHE A 132 -2.09 -13.57 3.02
N VAL A 133 -3.15 -12.82 3.32
CA VAL A 133 -4.22 -13.22 4.23
C VAL A 133 -5.53 -13.22 3.49
N LEU A 134 -6.31 -14.29 3.64
CA LEU A 134 -7.66 -14.40 3.10
C LEU A 134 -8.66 -14.48 4.24
N TRP A 135 -9.72 -13.67 4.16
CA TRP A 135 -10.79 -13.62 5.14
C TRP A 135 -11.44 -15.01 5.33
N ARG A 136 -11.54 -15.49 6.59
CA ARG A 136 -12.12 -16.80 6.95
C ARG A 136 -11.47 -18.02 6.30
N LYS A 137 -10.28 -17.88 5.72
CA LYS A 137 -9.56 -18.98 5.07
C LYS A 137 -8.23 -19.25 5.73
N GLY A 138 -7.38 -18.23 5.86
CA GLY A 138 -6.06 -18.43 6.45
C GLY A 138 -4.99 -17.45 6.00
N LEU A 139 -3.78 -17.83 6.37
CA LEU A 139 -2.52 -17.18 6.08
C LEU A 139 -1.72 -18.09 5.14
N TYR A 140 -1.10 -17.50 4.13
CA TYR A 140 -0.41 -18.25 3.09
C TYR A 140 0.95 -17.62 2.82
N GLY A 141 1.97 -18.48 2.72
CA GLY A 141 3.31 -18.12 2.25
C GLY A 141 3.57 -18.81 0.93
N LEU A 142 3.97 -18.05 -0.09
CA LEU A 142 4.33 -18.52 -1.42
C LEU A 142 5.73 -18.03 -1.81
N THR A 143 6.32 -18.66 -2.81
CA THR A 143 7.43 -18.07 -3.57
C THR A 143 6.90 -17.02 -4.56
N PRO A 144 7.79 -16.16 -5.11
CA PRO A 144 7.48 -15.26 -6.23
C PRO A 144 6.80 -15.92 -7.45
N ASP A 145 6.98 -17.23 -7.64
CA ASP A 145 6.41 -18.01 -8.74
C ASP A 145 5.20 -18.87 -8.30
N ALA A 146 4.52 -18.46 -7.24
CA ALA A 146 3.28 -19.07 -6.72
C ALA A 146 3.40 -20.52 -6.19
N ASN A 147 4.61 -20.97 -5.85
CA ASN A 147 4.76 -22.26 -5.15
C ASN A 147 4.47 -22.10 -3.67
N GLU A 148 3.68 -22.99 -3.08
CA GLU A 148 3.37 -22.95 -1.64
C GLU A 148 4.62 -23.24 -0.81
N LEU A 149 4.94 -22.33 0.13
CA LEU A 149 5.94 -22.52 1.18
C LEU A 149 5.29 -23.09 2.43
N TRP A 150 4.17 -22.49 2.85
CA TRP A 150 3.41 -22.90 4.02
C TRP A 150 2.00 -22.34 3.98
N ARG A 151 1.11 -22.95 4.78
CA ARG A 151 -0.26 -22.51 5.00
C ARG A 151 -0.61 -22.59 6.47
N MET A 152 -1.20 -21.53 6.99
CA MET A 152 -1.61 -21.40 8.38
C MET A 152 -3.10 -21.08 8.49
N PRO A 153 -3.76 -21.49 9.60
CA PRO A 153 -5.17 -21.13 9.83
C PRO A 153 -5.35 -19.61 9.96
N GLU A 154 -6.60 -19.16 9.95
CA GLU A 154 -6.94 -17.74 10.13
C GLU A 154 -6.29 -17.17 11.41
N PRO A 155 -5.75 -15.92 11.37
CA PRO A 155 -5.26 -15.26 12.57
C PRO A 155 -6.35 -15.20 13.64
N SER A 156 -6.08 -15.79 14.80
CA SER A 156 -6.95 -15.72 15.98
C SER A 156 -6.40 -14.70 16.96
N TRP A 157 -7.24 -13.78 17.44
CA TRP A 157 -6.81 -12.66 18.27
C TRP A 157 -7.29 -12.80 19.70
N ASN A 158 -6.40 -12.59 20.69
CA ASN A 158 -6.74 -12.74 22.09
C ASN A 158 -7.43 -11.49 22.68
N TYR A 159 -8.70 -11.28 22.32
CA TYR A 159 -9.54 -10.23 22.89
C TYR A 159 -10.34 -10.74 24.09
N PRO A 160 -10.32 -10.04 25.26
CA PRO A 160 -11.16 -10.38 26.40
C PRO A 160 -12.67 -10.32 26.09
N LYS A 161 -13.07 -9.40 25.21
CA LYS A 161 -14.43 -9.26 24.67
C LYS A 161 -14.34 -9.01 23.18
N ARG A 162 -14.98 -9.84 22.36
CA ARG A 162 -15.06 -9.63 20.90
C ARG A 162 -16.04 -8.50 20.60
N ARG A 163 -15.57 -7.44 19.93
CA ARG A 163 -16.45 -6.44 19.31
C ARG A 163 -16.47 -6.63 17.79
N PRO A 164 -17.48 -6.09 17.09
CA PRO A 164 -17.54 -6.18 15.64
C PRO A 164 -16.27 -5.66 14.99
N ARG A 165 -15.72 -6.44 14.05
CA ARG A 165 -14.57 -6.10 13.20
C ARG A 165 -13.21 -5.94 13.90
N ASP A 166 -13.10 -6.04 15.23
CA ASP A 166 -11.82 -5.96 15.95
C ASP A 166 -10.77 -6.99 15.46
N THR A 167 -11.24 -8.10 14.89
CA THR A 167 -10.41 -9.21 14.40
C THR A 167 -10.00 -9.08 12.93
N GLU A 168 -10.48 -8.06 12.22
CA GLU A 168 -10.13 -7.80 10.82
C GLU A 168 -8.65 -7.42 10.73
N THR A 169 -7.89 -8.08 9.84
CA THR A 169 -6.52 -7.69 9.53
C THR A 169 -6.56 -6.43 8.67
N ILE A 170 -5.86 -5.37 9.08
CA ILE A 170 -5.80 -4.09 8.38
C ILE A 170 -4.44 -3.79 7.74
N SER A 171 -3.39 -4.50 8.16
CA SER A 171 -2.06 -4.33 7.58
C SER A 171 -1.21 -5.58 7.75
N LEU A 172 -0.32 -5.79 6.78
CA LEU A 172 0.72 -6.80 6.80
C LEU A 172 2.06 -6.12 6.46
N HIS A 173 3.06 -6.31 7.31
CA HIS A 173 4.41 -5.79 7.09
C HIS A 173 5.44 -6.90 7.21
N ILE A 174 6.35 -7.02 6.24
CA ILE A 174 7.45 -8.00 6.30
C ILE A 174 8.73 -7.29 6.75
N HIS A 175 9.37 -7.80 7.80
CA HIS A 175 10.64 -7.27 8.33
C HIS A 175 11.62 -8.42 8.62
N LYS A 176 12.78 -8.37 7.97
CA LYS A 176 13.81 -9.43 8.02
C LYS A 176 13.20 -10.82 7.78
N GLU A 177 13.25 -11.71 8.77
CA GLU A 177 12.78 -13.10 8.75
C GLU A 177 11.40 -13.26 9.39
N GLU A 178 10.71 -12.16 9.65
CA GLU A 178 9.42 -12.11 10.32
C GLU A 178 8.43 -11.27 9.50
N PHE A 179 7.15 -11.45 9.79
CA PHE A 179 6.11 -10.52 9.37
C PHE A 179 5.17 -10.21 10.52
N THR A 180 4.52 -9.06 10.43
CA THR A 180 3.51 -8.63 11.40
C THR A 180 2.16 -8.48 10.73
N LEU A 181 1.11 -8.93 11.41
CA LEU A 181 -0.28 -8.63 11.09
C LEU A 181 -0.81 -7.68 12.14
N THR A 182 -1.50 -6.62 11.72
CA THR A 182 -2.20 -5.73 12.63
C THR A 182 -3.69 -5.89 12.45
N SER A 183 -4.38 -6.09 13.57
CA SER A 183 -5.83 -6.15 13.60
C SER A 183 -6.42 -4.76 13.85
N ARG A 184 -7.65 -4.56 13.36
CA ARG A 184 -8.44 -3.35 13.58
C ARG A 184 -8.64 -3.02 15.06
N GLY A 185 -8.74 -4.03 15.93
CA GLY A 185 -8.87 -3.82 17.37
C GLY A 185 -7.55 -3.48 18.10
N GLY A 186 -6.45 -3.24 17.37
CA GLY A 186 -5.21 -2.76 17.95
C GLY A 186 -4.24 -3.83 18.44
N ARG A 187 -4.44 -5.11 18.10
CA ARG A 187 -3.48 -6.18 18.40
C ARG A 187 -2.58 -6.46 17.20
N ILE A 188 -1.31 -6.74 17.47
CA ILE A 188 -0.29 -7.09 16.48
C ILE A 188 0.19 -8.52 16.76
N GLN A 189 0.20 -9.35 15.73
CA GLN A 189 0.86 -10.65 15.75
C GLN A 189 2.17 -10.56 15.00
N ARG A 190 3.26 -11.00 15.64
CA ARG A 190 4.54 -11.23 14.99
C ARG A 190 4.68 -12.72 14.67
N ARG A 191 5.06 -13.02 13.44
CA ARG A 191 5.06 -14.37 12.90
C ARG A 191 6.36 -14.66 12.13
N SER A 192 6.75 -15.92 12.12
CA SER A 192 7.89 -16.42 11.34
C SER A 192 7.58 -16.33 9.86
N LEU A 193 8.45 -15.70 9.06
CA LEU A 193 8.32 -15.69 7.60
C LEU A 193 8.59 -17.07 6.98
N LEU A 194 9.43 -17.87 7.64
CA LEU A 194 9.83 -19.20 7.16
C LEU A 194 8.71 -20.23 7.34
N THR A 195 7.95 -20.16 8.43
CA THR A 195 6.96 -21.19 8.79
C THR A 195 5.52 -20.66 8.85
N GLY A 196 5.32 -19.34 8.99
CA GLY A 196 4.02 -18.74 9.23
C GLY A 196 3.55 -18.81 10.70
N GLU A 197 4.31 -19.49 11.57
CA GLU A 197 3.94 -19.70 12.97
C GLU A 197 3.92 -18.42 13.79
N LEU A 198 3.02 -18.36 14.77
CA LEU A 198 2.94 -17.25 15.71
C LEU A 198 4.14 -17.27 16.66
N ILE A 199 4.89 -16.17 16.68
CA ILE A 199 5.99 -15.95 17.63
C ILE A 199 5.43 -15.30 18.89
N GLU A 200 4.71 -14.19 18.72
CA GLU A 200 4.10 -13.44 19.82
C GLU A 200 2.90 -12.62 19.36
N GLU A 201 2.08 -12.22 20.32
CA GLU A 201 0.98 -11.27 20.13
C GLU A 201 1.03 -10.20 21.22
N PHE A 202 0.90 -8.93 20.83
CA PHE A 202 0.89 -7.80 21.75
C PHE A 202 -0.11 -6.72 21.32
N ILE A 203 -0.41 -5.78 22.22
CA ILE A 203 -1.24 -4.62 21.92
C ILE A 203 -0.35 -3.53 21.32
N ALA A 204 -0.77 -2.95 20.21
CA ALA A 204 -0.08 -1.82 19.59
C ALA A 204 -0.03 -0.64 20.55
N ILE A 205 1.14 -0.01 20.64
CA ILE A 205 1.27 1.29 21.28
C ILE A 205 0.70 2.31 20.30
N GLY A 206 -0.32 3.06 20.69
CA GLY A 206 -0.97 3.95 19.74
C GLY A 206 -2.37 4.36 20.17
N PRO A 207 -3.25 4.70 19.20
CA PRO A 207 -4.60 5.13 19.46
C PRO A 207 -5.42 4.08 20.23
N GLU A 208 -6.30 4.53 21.13
CA GLU A 208 -7.21 3.63 21.86
C GLU A 208 -8.47 3.26 21.03
N ALA A 209 -8.70 3.96 19.91
CA ALA A 209 -9.80 3.71 19.00
C ALA A 209 -9.47 2.61 17.97
N PRO A 210 -10.49 2.01 17.31
CA PRO A 210 -10.24 1.03 16.25
C PRO A 210 -9.30 1.60 15.18
N LEU A 211 -8.29 0.81 14.84
CA LEU A 211 -7.26 1.15 13.87
C LEU A 211 -7.83 1.14 12.45
N GLU A 212 -7.27 1.98 11.59
CA GLU A 212 -7.64 2.09 10.18
C GLU A 212 -6.45 1.74 9.30
N MET A 213 -5.28 2.35 9.55
CA MET A 213 -4.06 2.14 8.78
C MET A 213 -2.86 1.97 9.72
N HIS A 214 -1.90 1.18 9.28
CA HIS A 214 -0.61 1.05 9.95
C HIS A 214 0.49 1.04 8.89
N PHE A 215 1.38 2.03 8.93
CA PHE A 215 2.52 2.16 8.04
C PHE A 215 3.81 1.88 8.80
N LYS A 216 4.81 1.34 8.11
CA LYS A 216 6.10 0.98 8.71
C LYS A 216 7.26 1.33 7.80
N HIS A 217 8.29 1.94 8.38
CA HIS A 217 9.57 2.19 7.72
C HIS A 217 10.71 1.93 8.71
N GLY A 218 11.43 0.81 8.53
CA GLY A 218 12.46 0.39 9.48
C GLY A 218 11.92 0.32 10.92
N PRO A 219 12.50 1.07 11.88
CA PRO A 219 12.01 1.13 13.27
C PRO A 219 10.88 2.14 13.50
N HIS A 220 10.44 2.87 12.47
CA HIS A 220 9.35 3.85 12.56
C HIS A 220 8.03 3.19 12.19
N GLU A 221 7.01 3.44 13.00
CA GLU A 221 5.64 2.99 12.78
C GLU A 221 4.70 4.19 12.87
N LEU A 222 3.71 4.24 11.98
CA LEU A 222 2.65 5.25 12.00
C LEU A 222 1.32 4.50 12.08
N ILE A 223 0.60 4.68 13.18
CA ILE A 223 -0.66 3.99 13.44
C ILE A 223 -1.79 5.01 13.46
N CYS A 224 -2.77 4.82 12.58
CA CYS A 224 -3.90 5.71 12.41
C CYS A 224 -5.19 5.00 12.83
N SER A 225 -6.08 5.72 13.49
CA SER A 225 -7.38 5.21 13.93
C SER A 225 -8.53 5.81 13.15
N THR A 226 -9.63 5.08 13.15
CA THR A 226 -10.93 5.46 12.58
C THR A 226 -11.53 6.75 13.12
N ASN A 227 -11.07 7.26 14.26
CA ASN A 227 -11.53 8.55 14.78
C ASN A 227 -10.66 9.73 14.31
N GLY A 228 -9.59 9.49 13.55
CA GLY A 228 -8.61 10.48 13.10
C GLY A 228 -7.44 10.71 14.07
N GLU A 229 -7.30 9.96 15.17
CA GLU A 229 -6.08 9.96 15.97
C GLU A 229 -4.98 9.17 15.26
N MET A 230 -3.79 9.74 15.18
CA MET A 230 -2.60 9.12 14.62
C MET A 230 -1.44 9.23 15.60
N CYS A 231 -0.69 8.15 15.74
CA CYS A 231 0.48 8.04 16.58
C CYS A 231 1.70 7.66 15.75
N TRP A 232 2.81 8.35 15.98
CA TRP A 232 4.13 7.94 15.51
C TRP A 232 4.89 7.26 16.64
N ILE A 233 5.32 6.02 16.38
CA ILE A 233 6.11 5.18 17.26
C ILE A 233 7.51 5.00 16.64
N HIS A 234 8.55 5.07 17.46
CA HIS A 234 9.92 4.76 17.06
C HIS A 234 10.53 3.78 18.07
N LYS A 235 10.99 2.62 17.60
CA LYS A 235 11.59 1.57 18.44
C LYS A 235 10.71 1.16 19.64
N GLY A 236 9.39 1.15 19.44
CA GLY A 236 8.43 0.78 20.49
C GLY A 236 8.13 1.90 21.49
N GLU A 237 8.55 3.14 21.23
CA GLU A 237 8.22 4.30 22.07
C GLU A 237 7.33 5.28 21.31
N LEU A 238 6.30 5.80 21.99
CA LEU A 238 5.43 6.83 21.42
C LEU A 238 6.22 8.14 21.30
N VAL A 239 6.47 8.57 20.06
CA VAL A 239 7.16 9.83 19.76
C VAL A 239 6.17 10.98 19.75
N ARG A 240 5.00 10.77 19.11
CA ARG A 240 4.03 11.84 18.90
C ARG A 240 2.62 11.31 18.66
N THR A 241 1.63 12.10 19.10
CA THR A 241 0.20 11.91 18.80
C THR A 241 -0.37 13.17 18.19
N LEU A 242 -1.21 13.02 17.16
CA LEU A 242 -1.85 14.10 16.43
C LEU A 242 -3.29 13.73 16.05
N LYS A 243 -4.11 14.75 15.83
CA LYS A 243 -5.46 14.62 15.29
C LYS A 243 -5.48 15.02 13.82
N LEU A 244 -5.92 14.11 12.96
CA LEU A 244 -6.08 14.28 11.53
C LEU A 244 -7.51 14.73 11.19
N ASN A 245 -7.68 15.34 10.02
CA ASN A 245 -8.98 15.79 9.53
C ASN A 245 -9.83 14.64 8.96
N GLY A 246 -9.19 13.50 8.67
CA GLY A 246 -9.87 12.31 8.16
C GLY A 246 -8.89 11.15 7.92
N PRO A 247 -9.29 10.19 7.08
CA PRO A 247 -8.49 9.01 6.75
C PRO A 247 -7.12 9.36 6.14
N VAL A 248 -6.15 8.49 6.39
CA VAL A 248 -4.83 8.56 5.74
C VAL A 248 -4.81 7.67 4.52
N GLN A 249 -4.46 8.25 3.38
CA GLN A 249 -4.35 7.55 2.11
C GLN A 249 -2.96 6.95 1.92
N TYR A 250 -1.93 7.71 2.32
CA TYR A 250 -0.54 7.31 2.13
C TYR A 250 0.37 7.95 3.18
N ALA A 251 1.43 7.25 3.56
CA ALA A 251 2.49 7.80 4.38
C ALA A 251 3.85 7.21 3.99
N VAL A 252 4.85 8.06 3.96
CA VAL A 252 6.24 7.69 3.64
C VAL A 252 7.20 8.37 4.60
N TRP A 253 8.27 7.67 4.95
CA TRP A 253 9.37 8.24 5.71
C TRP A 253 10.29 9.03 4.79
N ASP A 254 10.47 10.31 5.08
CA ASP A 254 11.44 11.17 4.42
C ASP A 254 12.73 11.21 5.25
N SER A 255 13.76 10.54 4.77
CA SER A 255 15.08 10.50 5.43
C SER A 255 15.80 11.85 5.42
N THR A 256 15.47 12.76 4.50
CA THR A 256 16.08 14.09 4.44
C THR A 256 15.52 14.99 5.53
N MET A 257 14.21 14.87 5.79
CA MET A 257 13.51 15.63 6.82
C MET A 257 13.50 14.93 8.19
N GLU A 258 13.96 13.67 8.26
CA GLU A 258 13.86 12.79 9.42
C GLU A 258 12.43 12.76 10.00
N GLY A 259 11.45 12.54 9.12
CA GLY A 259 10.04 12.63 9.48
C GLY A 259 9.11 11.87 8.55
N TRP A 260 7.85 11.76 8.98
CA TRP A 260 6.78 11.21 8.16
C TRP A 260 6.16 12.31 7.30
N ARG A 261 6.06 12.04 5.99
CA ARG A 261 5.15 12.73 5.09
C ARG A 261 3.86 11.93 4.99
N ILE A 262 2.72 12.60 5.11
CA ILE A 262 1.41 11.95 5.18
C ILE A 262 0.45 12.65 4.21
N ALA A 263 -0.19 11.85 3.36
CA ALA A 263 -1.34 12.24 2.56
C ALA A 263 -2.61 11.87 3.31
N GLY A 264 -3.24 12.86 3.94
CA GLY A 264 -4.51 12.72 4.65
C GLY A 264 -5.70 13.23 3.84
N TRP A 265 -6.88 13.25 4.47
CA TRP A 265 -8.09 13.77 3.85
C TRP A 265 -8.00 15.27 3.55
N ARG A 266 -7.75 15.62 2.29
CA ARG A 266 -7.56 17.01 1.83
C ARG A 266 -6.44 17.74 2.58
N GLU A 267 -5.43 17.01 3.00
CA GLU A 267 -4.31 17.56 3.76
C GLU A 267 -3.01 16.81 3.50
N GLU A 268 -1.90 17.56 3.50
CA GLU A 268 -0.55 17.02 3.58
C GLU A 268 0.02 17.37 4.95
N LEU A 269 0.67 16.40 5.61
CA LEU A 269 1.38 16.64 6.86
C LEU A 269 2.86 16.26 6.72
N LEU A 270 3.70 17.05 7.37
CA LEU A 270 5.08 16.68 7.70
C LEU A 270 5.22 16.64 9.22
N ILE A 271 5.65 15.51 9.73
CA ILE A 271 5.84 15.26 11.16
C ILE A 271 7.27 14.86 11.41
N THR A 272 7.98 15.67 12.19
CA THR A 272 9.33 15.38 12.66
C THR A 272 9.34 15.32 14.19
N ALA A 273 10.49 14.96 14.76
CA ALA A 273 10.63 14.90 16.21
C ALA A 273 10.33 16.26 16.88
N SER A 274 10.64 17.37 16.22
CA SER A 274 10.52 18.72 16.76
C SER A 274 9.30 19.50 16.28
N GLU A 275 8.82 19.25 15.06
CA GLU A 275 7.77 20.06 14.43
C GLU A 275 6.68 19.24 13.74
N ASN A 276 5.49 19.82 13.65
CA ASN A 276 4.40 19.33 12.81
C ASN A 276 3.94 20.46 11.92
N LYS A 277 3.92 20.20 10.62
CA LYS A 277 3.41 21.14 9.62
C LYS A 277 2.25 20.48 8.89
N ARG A 278 1.28 21.31 8.50
CA ARG A 278 0.09 20.90 7.77
C ARG A 278 -0.18 21.89 6.64
N ASN A 279 -0.59 21.35 5.51
CA ASN A 279 -1.08 22.10 4.37
C ASN A 279 -2.43 21.52 3.94
N GLU A 280 -3.39 22.39 3.64
CA GLU A 280 -4.69 21.97 3.12
C GLU A 280 -4.67 21.93 1.59
N TRP A 281 -5.41 20.97 1.04
CA TRP A 281 -5.58 20.78 -0.40
C TRP A 281 -7.07 20.79 -0.75
N ASN A 282 -7.42 21.26 -1.94
CA ASN A 282 -8.80 21.20 -2.43
C ASN A 282 -9.21 19.75 -2.81
N GLU A 283 -8.25 19.00 -3.34
CA GLU A 283 -8.37 17.58 -3.67
C GLU A 283 -7.64 16.70 -2.64
N ILE A 284 -7.88 15.39 -2.68
CA ILE A 284 -7.32 14.44 -1.72
C ILE A 284 -5.95 13.98 -2.21
N PRO A 285 -4.85 14.24 -1.48
CA PRO A 285 -3.57 13.62 -1.82
C PRO A 285 -3.65 12.10 -1.62
N ILE A 286 -3.10 11.34 -2.57
CA ILE A 286 -3.09 9.87 -2.54
C ILE A 286 -1.68 9.28 -2.55
N HIS A 287 -0.68 10.06 -2.94
CA HIS A 287 0.73 9.65 -2.90
C HIS A 287 1.62 10.87 -2.67
N ILE A 288 2.75 10.62 -2.02
CA ILE A 288 3.80 11.61 -1.82
C ILE A 288 5.10 10.97 -2.30
N GLU A 289 5.74 11.57 -3.29
CA GLU A 289 7.02 11.14 -3.83
C GLU A 289 8.13 12.07 -3.30
N PRO A 290 8.94 11.64 -2.31
CA PRO A 290 10.07 12.42 -1.85
C PRO A 290 11.06 12.65 -2.99
N VAL A 291 11.42 13.91 -3.22
CA VAL A 291 12.46 14.30 -4.18
C VAL A 291 13.51 15.13 -3.45
N LYS A 292 14.67 15.37 -4.09
CA LYS A 292 15.75 16.12 -3.44
C LYS A 292 15.26 17.49 -2.97
N GLY A 293 15.24 17.70 -1.66
CA GLY A 293 14.87 18.97 -1.04
C GLY A 293 13.37 19.20 -0.85
N GLY A 294 12.49 18.26 -1.23
CA GLY A 294 11.04 18.43 -1.13
C GLY A 294 10.26 17.15 -1.43
N ALA A 295 9.06 17.28 -1.96
CA ALA A 295 8.28 16.14 -2.46
C ALA A 295 7.32 16.59 -3.56
N LEU A 296 6.91 15.64 -4.39
CA LEU A 296 5.78 15.79 -5.29
C LEU A 296 4.56 15.12 -4.68
N ILE A 297 3.39 15.73 -4.84
CA ILE A 297 2.12 15.26 -4.31
C ILE A 297 1.23 14.88 -5.50
N LEU A 298 0.79 13.63 -5.55
CA LEU A 298 -0.23 13.18 -6.50
C LEU A 298 -1.60 13.23 -5.83
N LEU A 299 -2.53 13.96 -6.44
CA LEU A 299 -3.91 14.09 -5.98
C LEU A 299 -4.80 13.02 -6.65
N ASN A 300 -5.95 12.72 -6.02
CA ASN A 300 -6.92 11.72 -6.48
C ASN A 300 -7.57 12.05 -7.82
N ASP A 301 -7.46 13.29 -8.29
CA ASP A 301 -7.92 13.71 -9.62
C ASP A 301 -6.86 13.48 -10.71
N GLY A 302 -5.68 12.98 -10.34
CA GLY A 302 -4.56 12.67 -11.23
C GLY A 302 -3.54 13.81 -11.39
N THR A 303 -3.77 14.99 -10.80
CA THR A 303 -2.83 16.12 -10.89
C THR A 303 -1.67 16.00 -9.91
N TRP A 304 -0.53 16.57 -10.30
CA TRP A 304 0.66 16.67 -9.46
C TRP A 304 0.80 18.09 -8.93
N HIS A 305 1.38 18.24 -7.75
CA HIS A 305 1.80 19.53 -7.18
C HIS A 305 3.10 19.38 -6.42
N ASN A 306 3.83 20.48 -6.24
CA ASN A 306 4.96 20.50 -5.31
C ASN A 306 4.43 20.55 -3.86
N SER A 307 5.04 19.74 -3.00
CA SER A 307 4.87 19.87 -1.55
C SER A 307 5.33 21.25 -1.11
N VAL A 308 4.59 21.87 -0.18
CA VAL A 308 5.01 23.12 0.46
C VAL A 308 6.11 22.90 1.50
N PHE A 309 6.43 21.64 1.82
CA PHE A 309 7.45 21.28 2.79
C PHE A 309 8.77 20.94 2.10
N GLU A 310 9.73 21.85 2.24
CA GLU A 310 11.07 21.70 1.70
C GLU A 310 12.11 21.55 2.82
N ALA A 311 13.16 20.79 2.52
CA ALA A 311 14.34 20.71 3.37
C ALA A 311 15.13 22.01 3.26
N LYS A 312 15.62 22.51 4.39
CA LYS A 312 16.67 23.53 4.39
C LYS A 312 17.95 22.85 3.93
N LEU A 313 18.17 22.75 2.62
CA LEU A 313 19.45 22.31 2.10
C LEU A 313 20.52 23.29 2.60
N PRO A 314 21.67 22.80 3.11
CA PRO A 314 22.79 23.69 3.36
C PRO A 314 23.13 24.43 2.06
N PRO A 315 23.54 25.71 2.11
CA PRO A 315 23.94 26.43 0.90
C PRO A 315 24.95 25.56 0.15
N SER A 316 24.71 25.36 -1.15
CA SER A 316 25.67 24.71 -2.02
C SER A 316 27.00 25.42 -1.84
N SER A 317 28.03 24.68 -1.46
CA SER A 317 29.40 25.12 -1.67
C SER A 317 29.63 25.16 -3.18
N GLU A 318 29.12 26.22 -3.81
CA GLU A 318 29.73 26.74 -5.03
C GLU A 318 31.05 27.40 -4.62
N GLU A 319 32.08 27.17 -5.43
CA GLU A 319 33.46 27.65 -5.33
C GLU A 319 34.42 26.79 -4.48
N GLU A 320 35.06 25.81 -5.14
CA GLU A 320 36.51 25.79 -5.41
C GLU A 320 36.86 24.91 -6.62
#